data_AF-A0A5M4AQD4-F1
#
_entry.id   AF-A0A5M4AQD4-F1
#
_cell.length_a   1.000
_cell.length_b   1.000
_cell.length_c   1.000
_cell.angle_alpha   90.00
_cell.angle_beta   90.00
_cell.angle_gamma   90.00
#
_symmetry.space_group_name_H-M   'P 1'
#
loop_
_entity.id
_entity.type
_entity.pdbx_description
1 polymer ?
#
loop_
_entity_poly.entity_id
_entity_poly.type
_entity_poly.pdbx_seq_one_letter_code
_entity_poly.pdbx_strand_id
1 'polypeptide(L)'
;MAQKPAPVNGYGQLPADDTTGIWTELNVHQNPKTEKLLERQIQLDKNRQTTPGYRVQIYFGSGSSAKIKAMKVKTDFLSAYPEVKAYIIYQSPDFKVRVGDFRTRSEALRLQKKIARDYPNAFIVPDGIQFPDLFSNSSSEN
;
A
#
# COMPACT_ATOMS: atom_id res chain seq x y z
N MET A 1 -10.04 70.83 -21.24
CA MET A 1 -11.22 70.10 -20.69
C MET A 1 -10.75 68.73 -20.24
N ALA A 2 -10.51 68.55 -18.95
CA ALA A 2 -10.18 67.25 -18.36
C ALA A 2 -11.05 67.10 -17.11
N GLN A 3 -12.09 66.28 -17.19
CA GLN A 3 -12.93 65.95 -16.03
C GLN A 3 -12.30 64.74 -15.33
N LYS A 4 -11.91 64.96 -14.08
CA LYS A 4 -11.48 63.92 -13.14
C LYS A 4 -12.70 63.07 -12.75
N PRO A 5 -12.69 61.74 -12.87
CA PRO A 5 -13.78 60.92 -12.37
C PRO A 5 -13.82 60.93 -10.84
N ALA A 6 -15.04 60.97 -10.29
CA ALA A 6 -15.34 61.08 -8.87
C ALA A 6 -14.95 59.80 -8.08
N PRO A 7 -14.62 59.92 -6.78
CA PRO A 7 -14.38 58.75 -5.94
C PRO A 7 -15.70 58.01 -5.67
N VAL A 8 -15.74 56.72 -6.03
CA VAL A 8 -16.82 55.81 -5.68
C VAL A 8 -16.70 55.42 -4.20
N ASN A 9 -17.47 56.09 -3.35
CA ASN A 9 -17.73 55.65 -1.98
C ASN A 9 -18.92 54.68 -2.00
N GLY A 10 -18.70 53.42 -1.61
CA GLY A 10 -19.81 52.47 -1.52
C GLY A 10 -19.42 51.02 -1.27
N TYR A 11 -18.61 50.73 -0.25
CA TYR A 11 -18.64 49.39 0.36
C TYR A 11 -19.42 49.51 1.66
N GLY A 12 -20.73 49.26 1.59
CA GLY A 12 -21.55 49.04 2.77
C GLY A 12 -20.97 47.89 3.57
N GLN A 13 -20.67 48.12 4.83
CA GLN A 13 -20.26 47.07 5.76
C GLN A 13 -21.41 46.08 5.91
N LEU A 14 -21.15 44.81 5.54
CA LEU A 14 -22.06 43.71 5.77
C LEU A 14 -22.16 43.49 7.30
N PRO A 15 -23.37 43.33 7.88
CA PRO A 15 -23.54 43.08 9.30
C PRO A 15 -22.90 41.73 9.67
N ALA A 16 -22.08 41.74 10.72
CA ALA A 16 -21.19 40.65 11.09
C ALA A 16 -21.83 39.52 11.91
N ASP A 17 -23.13 39.23 11.75
CA ASP A 17 -23.84 38.35 12.69
C ASP A 17 -24.82 37.31 12.08
N ASP A 18 -24.74 37.00 10.78
CA ASP A 18 -25.70 36.06 10.19
C ASP A 18 -25.10 35.10 9.14
N THR A 19 -23.94 34.53 9.45
CA THR A 19 -23.34 33.46 8.64
C THR A 19 -23.57 32.06 9.22
N THR A 20 -24.19 31.97 10.40
CA THR A 20 -24.48 30.70 11.08
C THR A 20 -25.71 29.98 10.53
N GLY A 21 -26.64 30.69 9.86
CA GLY A 21 -27.84 30.08 9.25
C GLY A 21 -27.64 29.38 7.90
N ILE A 22 -26.52 29.63 7.21
CA ILE A 22 -26.27 29.10 5.85
C ILE A 22 -25.80 27.62 5.93
N TRP A 23 -25.28 27.18 7.07
CA TRP A 23 -24.74 25.83 7.25
C TRP A 23 -25.72 24.84 7.90
N THR A 24 -26.87 25.30 8.39
CA THR A 24 -27.78 24.49 9.23
C THR A 24 -28.78 23.63 8.46
N GLU A 25 -28.94 23.85 7.16
CA GLU A 25 -29.78 23.01 6.29
C GLU A 25 -29.04 22.58 5.02
N LEU A 26 -27.89 21.91 5.18
CA LEU A 26 -27.38 21.09 4.08
C LEU A 26 -28.14 19.76 4.06
N ASN A 27 -29.30 19.77 3.41
CA ASN A 27 -30.07 18.56 3.16
C ASN A 27 -29.34 17.72 2.09
N VAL A 28 -28.35 16.95 2.52
CA VAL A 28 -27.55 16.08 1.64
C VAL A 28 -28.42 14.90 1.22
N HIS A 29 -29.13 15.06 0.11
CA HIS A 29 -29.81 13.95 -0.56
C HIS A 29 -28.78 13.07 -1.30
N GLN A 30 -28.01 12.28 -0.55
CA GLN A 30 -27.16 11.25 -1.13
C GLN A 30 -28.04 10.14 -1.72
N ASN A 31 -27.81 9.82 -2.99
CA ASN A 31 -28.50 8.73 -3.65
C ASN A 31 -28.01 7.40 -3.04
N PRO A 32 -28.88 6.47 -2.61
CA PRO A 32 -28.45 5.20 -2.02
C PRO A 32 -27.56 4.34 -2.95
N LYS A 33 -27.51 4.66 -4.25
CA LYS A 33 -26.56 4.07 -5.20
C LYS A 33 -25.11 4.53 -4.97
N THR A 34 -24.87 5.78 -4.55
CA THR A 34 -23.51 6.30 -4.31
C THR A 34 -22.86 5.69 -3.08
N GLU A 35 -23.64 5.47 -2.02
CA GLU A 35 -23.19 4.79 -0.80
C GLU A 35 -22.72 3.36 -1.11
N LYS A 36 -23.52 2.58 -1.84
CA LYS A 36 -23.14 1.22 -2.28
C LYS A 36 -21.88 1.18 -3.14
N LEU A 37 -21.68 2.18 -4.00
CA LEU A 37 -20.47 2.28 -4.82
C LEU A 37 -19.24 2.63 -3.97
N LEU A 38 -19.39 3.53 -2.99
CA LEU A 38 -18.35 3.88 -2.05
C LEU A 38 -17.96 2.69 -1.16
N GLU A 39 -18.94 1.98 -0.60
CA GLU A 39 -18.70 0.76 0.18
C GLU A 39 -17.98 -0.30 -0.65
N ARG A 40 -18.42 -0.54 -1.89
CA ARG A 40 -17.73 -1.44 -2.82
C ARG A 40 -16.29 -0.99 -3.05
N GLN A 41 -16.06 0.30 -3.26
CA GLN A 41 -14.72 0.84 -3.46
C GLN A 41 -13.83 0.63 -2.22
N ILE A 42 -14.34 0.94 -1.03
CA ILE A 42 -13.63 0.70 0.24
C ILE A 42 -13.33 -0.79 0.42
N GLN A 43 -14.24 -1.69 0.06
CA GLN A 43 -13.98 -3.13 0.12
C GLN A 43 -12.92 -3.58 -0.89
N LEU A 44 -12.92 -3.05 -2.10
CA LEU A 44 -11.89 -3.33 -3.10
C LEU A 44 -10.51 -2.84 -2.64
N ASP A 45 -10.46 -1.66 -2.02
CA ASP A 45 -9.22 -1.08 -1.49
C ASP A 45 -8.74 -1.81 -0.24
N LYS A 46 -9.65 -2.24 0.66
CA LYS A 46 -9.34 -3.14 1.79
C LYS A 46 -8.82 -4.50 1.32
N ASN A 47 -9.26 -4.98 0.15
CA ASN A 47 -8.72 -6.21 -0.43
C ASN A 47 -7.37 -5.97 -1.12
N ARG A 48 -7.07 -4.74 -1.55
CA ARG A 48 -5.74 -4.31 -2.03
C ARG A 48 -4.85 -3.89 -0.86
N GLN A 49 -4.58 -4.82 0.08
CA GLN A 49 -3.65 -4.59 1.21
C GLN A 49 -2.18 -4.53 0.79
N THR A 50 -1.89 -4.49 -0.51
CA THR A 50 -0.54 -4.56 -1.03
C THR A 50 -0.19 -3.25 -1.70
N THR A 51 0.94 -2.68 -1.33
CA THR A 51 1.47 -1.45 -1.91
C THR A 51 2.56 -1.80 -2.92
N PRO A 52 2.72 -1.04 -4.02
CA PRO A 52 3.85 -1.22 -4.91
C PRO A 52 5.18 -1.12 -4.15
N GLY A 53 6.01 -2.15 -4.32
CA GLY A 53 7.35 -2.25 -3.77
C GLY A 53 8.17 -3.29 -4.53
N TYR A 54 9.15 -3.85 -3.85
CA TYR A 54 10.11 -4.80 -4.40
C TYR A 54 10.28 -6.00 -3.47
N ARG A 55 10.48 -7.17 -4.06
CA ARG A 55 10.89 -8.39 -3.37
C ARG A 55 12.08 -9.01 -4.08
N VAL A 56 12.81 -9.88 -3.39
CA VAL A 56 13.89 -10.66 -4.01
C VAL A 56 13.38 -12.07 -4.27
N GLN A 57 13.39 -12.51 -5.51
CA GLN A 57 13.07 -13.89 -5.86
C GLN A 57 14.32 -14.74 -5.72
N ILE A 58 14.25 -15.83 -4.96
CA ILE A 58 15.40 -16.72 -4.69
C ILE A 58 15.26 -18.10 -5.35
N TYR A 59 14.04 -18.48 -5.74
CA TYR A 59 13.78 -19.75 -6.39
C TYR A 59 12.63 -19.64 -7.39
N PHE A 60 12.75 -20.42 -8.47
CA PHE A 60 11.74 -20.65 -9.48
C PHE A 60 11.83 -22.12 -9.91
N GLY A 61 10.69 -22.80 -10.02
CA GLY A 61 10.66 -24.15 -10.58
C GLY A 61 9.24 -24.60 -10.94
N SER A 62 9.17 -25.56 -11.85
CA SER A 62 7.93 -26.12 -12.38
C SER A 62 7.83 -27.63 -12.13
N GLY A 63 6.61 -28.17 -12.19
CA GLY A 63 6.34 -29.60 -12.07
C GLY A 63 6.06 -30.11 -10.64
N SER A 64 5.82 -31.41 -10.51
CA SER A 64 5.27 -32.03 -9.29
C SER A 64 6.18 -31.90 -8.06
N SER A 65 7.51 -31.86 -8.24
CA SER A 65 8.47 -31.69 -7.15
C SER A 65 8.76 -30.23 -6.80
N ALA A 66 8.33 -29.27 -7.62
CA ALA A 66 8.65 -27.86 -7.42
C ALA A 66 8.07 -27.30 -6.13
N LYS A 67 6.87 -27.75 -5.73
CA LYS A 67 6.26 -27.39 -4.44
C LYS A 67 7.15 -27.79 -3.27
N ILE A 68 7.65 -29.04 -3.25
CA ILE A 68 8.49 -29.56 -2.17
C ILE A 68 9.82 -28.79 -2.12
N LYS A 69 10.44 -28.56 -3.28
CA LYS A 69 11.68 -27.76 -3.38
C LYS A 69 11.49 -26.32 -2.91
N ALA A 70 10.39 -25.67 -3.31
CA ALA A 70 10.06 -24.31 -2.88
C ALA A 70 9.86 -24.22 -1.35
N MET A 71 9.17 -25.21 -0.76
CA MET A 71 9.02 -25.30 0.70
C MET A 71 10.37 -25.48 1.39
N LYS A 72 11.23 -26.36 0.89
CA LYS A 72 12.59 -26.56 1.43
C LYS A 72 13.39 -25.26 1.39
N VAL A 73 13.44 -24.60 0.23
CA VAL A 73 14.16 -23.32 0.05
C VAL A 73 13.64 -22.25 1.02
N LYS A 74 12.32 -22.15 1.20
CA LYS A 74 11.71 -21.23 2.18
C LYS A 74 12.20 -21.54 3.60
N THR A 75 12.15 -22.80 4.03
CA THR A 75 12.56 -23.20 5.38
C THR A 75 14.05 -22.93 5.61
N ASP A 76 14.90 -23.28 4.65
CA ASP A 76 16.35 -23.03 4.73
C ASP A 76 16.62 -21.52 4.83
N PHE A 77 15.93 -20.71 4.02
CA PHE A 77 16.07 -19.26 4.04
C PHE A 77 15.65 -18.65 5.38
N LEU A 78 14.49 -19.05 5.91
CA LEU A 78 14.00 -18.55 7.20
C LEU A 78 14.90 -18.96 8.38
N SER A 79 15.60 -20.09 8.25
CA SER A 79 16.57 -20.54 9.26
C SER A 79 17.84 -19.68 9.25
N ALA A 80 18.28 -19.22 8.07
CA ALA A 80 19.45 -18.37 7.91
C ALA A 80 19.15 -16.87 8.13
N TYR A 81 17.95 -16.42 7.78
CA TYR A 81 17.53 -15.01 7.78
C TYR A 81 16.16 -14.86 8.47
N PRO A 82 16.06 -15.09 9.78
CA PRO A 82 14.79 -15.04 10.51
C PRO A 82 14.14 -13.64 10.51
N GLU A 83 14.93 -12.58 10.29
CA GLU A 83 14.44 -11.21 10.20
C GLU A 83 13.69 -10.90 8.90
N VAL A 84 13.83 -11.75 7.87
CA VAL A 84 13.29 -11.52 6.54
C VAL A 84 12.14 -12.49 6.25
N LYS A 85 10.95 -11.95 5.96
CA LYS A 85 9.79 -12.76 5.58
C LYS A 85 10.01 -13.48 4.24
N ALA A 86 9.50 -14.70 4.12
CA ALA A 86 9.59 -15.51 2.90
C ALA A 86 8.21 -16.02 2.46
N TYR A 87 7.93 -15.86 1.17
CA TYR A 87 6.64 -16.11 0.53
C TYR A 87 6.79 -17.12 -0.60
N ILE A 88 5.87 -18.09 -0.65
CA ILE A 88 5.74 -19.00 -1.79
C ILE A 88 4.58 -18.51 -2.62
N ILE A 89 4.85 -18.24 -3.90
CA ILE A 89 3.87 -17.80 -4.88
C ILE A 89 3.65 -18.96 -5.83
N TYR A 90 2.39 -19.38 -5.93
CA TYR A 90 1.95 -20.36 -6.91
C TYR A 90 1.34 -19.65 -8.10
N GLN A 91 1.90 -19.86 -9.28
CA GLN A 91 1.39 -19.37 -10.53
C GLN A 91 1.44 -20.53 -11.52
N SER A 92 0.31 -21.24 -11.65
CA SER A 92 0.22 -22.49 -12.40
C SER A 92 0.97 -22.42 -13.75
N PRO A 93 1.88 -23.36 -14.06
CA PRO A 93 2.28 -24.56 -13.28
C PRO A 93 3.50 -24.35 -12.34
N ASP A 94 3.91 -23.10 -12.13
CA ASP A 94 5.18 -22.74 -11.50
C ASP A 94 5.05 -22.37 -10.03
N PHE A 95 6.12 -22.63 -9.28
CA PHE A 95 6.33 -22.18 -7.91
C PHE A 95 7.51 -21.23 -7.85
N LYS A 96 7.29 -20.08 -7.22
CA LYS A 96 8.29 -19.04 -6.98
C LYS A 96 8.46 -18.83 -5.49
N VAL A 97 9.68 -18.58 -5.03
CA VAL A 97 9.95 -18.15 -3.66
C VAL A 97 10.47 -16.72 -3.70
N ARG A 98 9.75 -15.80 -3.06
CA ARG A 98 10.13 -14.39 -2.92
C ARG A 98 10.34 -14.06 -1.45
N VAL A 99 11.31 -13.20 -1.16
CA VAL A 99 11.70 -12.84 0.20
C VAL A 99 11.81 -11.33 0.37
N GLY A 100 11.49 -10.89 1.58
CA GLY A 100 11.45 -9.51 2.00
C GLY A 100 10.29 -8.72 1.44
N ASP A 101 10.04 -7.58 2.06
CA ASP A 101 9.11 -6.54 1.61
C ASP A 101 9.88 -5.22 1.62
N PHE A 102 10.25 -4.73 0.43
CA PHE A 102 11.10 -3.54 0.30
C PHE A 102 10.36 -2.41 -0.39
N ARG A 103 10.41 -1.22 0.21
CA ARG A 103 9.81 -0.02 -0.38
C ARG A 103 10.65 0.48 -1.53
N THR A 104 11.97 0.34 -1.43
CA THR A 104 12.93 0.84 -2.42
C THR A 104 13.74 -0.28 -3.05
N ARG A 105 14.17 -0.08 -4.30
CA ARG A 105 15.06 -1.01 -5.01
C ARG A 105 16.42 -1.15 -4.30
N SER A 106 16.91 -0.07 -3.68
CA SER A 106 18.19 -0.06 -2.96
C SER A 106 18.19 -0.98 -1.75
N GLU A 107 17.09 -1.05 -1.00
CA GLU A 107 16.95 -1.99 0.13
C GLU A 107 16.94 -3.45 -0.35
N ALA A 108 16.19 -3.72 -1.42
CA ALA A 108 16.16 -5.05 -2.04
C ALA A 108 17.55 -5.46 -2.56
N LEU A 109 18.31 -4.52 -3.14
CA LEU A 109 19.69 -4.74 -3.59
C LEU A 109 20.63 -5.07 -2.42
N ARG A 110 20.46 -4.42 -1.27
CA ARG A 110 21.24 -4.73 -0.06
C ARG A 110 20.99 -6.17 0.38
N LEU A 111 19.73 -6.62 0.42
CA LEU A 111 19.43 -8.02 0.74
C LEU A 111 20.00 -8.96 -0.33
N GLN A 112 19.78 -8.68 -1.62
CA GLN A 112 20.29 -9.50 -2.71
C GLN A 112 21.80 -9.73 -2.58
N LYS A 113 22.57 -8.67 -2.30
CA LYS A 113 24.02 -8.79 -2.08
C LYS A 113 24.38 -9.60 -0.84
N LYS A 114 23.61 -9.49 0.25
CA LYS A 114 23.79 -10.28 1.48
C LYS A 114 23.65 -11.78 1.18
N ILE A 115 22.63 -12.15 0.42
CA ILE A 115 22.26 -13.54 0.16
C ILE A 115 22.88 -14.12 -1.12
N ALA A 116 23.62 -13.32 -1.90
CA ALA A 116 24.16 -13.72 -3.20
C ALA A 116 25.09 -14.93 -3.14
N ARG A 117 25.75 -15.17 -1.99
CA ARG A 117 26.61 -16.35 -1.79
C ARG A 117 25.79 -17.64 -1.70
N ASP A 118 24.66 -17.60 -1.01
CA ASP A 118 23.80 -18.76 -0.79
C ASP A 118 22.82 -18.95 -1.96
N TYR A 119 22.39 -17.85 -2.57
CA TYR A 119 21.39 -17.80 -3.64
C TYR A 119 21.92 -16.95 -4.82
N PRO A 120 22.83 -17.51 -5.66
CA PRO A 120 23.42 -16.78 -6.78
C PRO A 120 22.40 -16.39 -7.86
N ASN A 121 21.29 -17.16 -7.96
CA ASN A 121 20.20 -16.90 -8.89
C ASN A 121 19.16 -15.91 -8.36
N ALA A 122 19.45 -15.21 -7.25
CA ALA A 122 18.51 -14.27 -6.65
C ALA A 122 18.43 -12.95 -7.44
N PHE A 123 17.21 -12.48 -7.72
CA PHE A 123 16.99 -11.22 -8.44
C PHE A 123 15.82 -10.41 -7.88
N ILE A 124 15.88 -9.10 -8.07
CA ILE A 124 14.87 -8.16 -7.57
C ILE A 124 13.68 -8.11 -8.54
N VAL A 125 12.48 -8.21 -8.00
CA VAL A 125 11.22 -8.20 -8.75
C VAL A 125 10.27 -7.16 -8.15
N PRO A 126 9.63 -6.29 -8.96
CA PRO A 126 8.55 -5.44 -8.48
C PRO A 126 7.36 -6.29 -8.06
N ASP A 127 6.82 -6.08 -6.87
CA ASP A 127 5.70 -6.85 -6.33
C ASP A 127 4.86 -6.00 -5.37
N GLY A 128 3.65 -6.47 -5.07
CA GLY A 128 2.84 -5.90 -4.00
C GLY A 128 3.39 -6.33 -2.64
N ILE A 129 3.97 -5.38 -1.90
CA ILE A 129 4.48 -5.60 -0.55
C ILE A 129 3.40 -5.32 0.49
N GLN A 130 3.47 -6.03 1.61
CA GLN A 130 2.64 -5.75 2.78
C GLN A 130 3.36 -4.70 3.63
N PHE A 131 2.65 -3.64 4.02
CA PHE A 131 3.20 -2.73 5.02
C PHE A 131 3.24 -3.44 6.38
N PRO A 132 4.28 -3.21 7.19
CA PRO A 132 4.27 -3.67 8.56
C PRO A 132 3.12 -3.00 9.33
N ASP A 133 2.49 -3.77 10.21
CA ASP A 133 1.44 -3.25 11.10
C ASP A 133 2.07 -2.19 12.01
N LEU A 134 1.67 -0.93 11.84
CA LEU A 134 2.21 0.20 12.62
C LEU A 134 1.77 0.16 14.09
N PHE A 135 0.76 -0.67 14.40
CA PHE A 135 0.24 -0.87 15.74
C PHE A 135 0.13 -2.38 15.98
N SER A 136 1.09 -2.98 16.68
CA SER A 136 0.84 -4.27 17.33
C SER A 136 -0.20 -3.98 18.40
N ASN A 137 -1.40 -4.54 18.29
CA ASN A 137 -2.38 -4.41 19.34
C ASN A 137 -1.85 -5.15 20.57
N SER A 138 -1.14 -4.45 21.45
CA SER A 138 -0.69 -4.91 22.78
C SER A 138 -1.89 -4.95 23.73
N SER A 139 -2.99 -5.54 23.26
CA SER A 139 -4.27 -5.67 23.95
C SER A 139 -4.54 -7.15 24.13
N SER A 140 -3.74 -7.77 24.98
CA SER A 140 -4.08 -9.01 25.67
C SER A 140 -3.71 -8.85 27.14
N GLU A 141 -4.29 -7.83 27.76
CA GLU A 141 -4.52 -7.76 29.20
C GLU A 141 -6.03 -7.87 29.42
N ASN A 142 -6.49 -9.11 29.55
CA ASN A 142 -7.39 -9.62 30.59
C ASN A 142 -7.73 -11.09 30.29
#